data_AF-S7HST0-F1
#
_entry.id   AF-S7HST0-F1
#
_cell.length_a   1.000
_cell.length_b   1.000
_cell.length_c   1.000
_cell.angle_alpha   90.00
_cell.angle_beta   90.00
_cell.angle_gamma   90.00
#
_symmetry.space_group_name_H-M   'P 1'
#
loop_
_entity.id
_entity.type
_entity.pdbx_description
1 polymer ?
#
loop_
_entity_poly.entity_id
_entity_poly.type
_entity_poly.pdbx_seq_one_letter_code
_entity_poly.pdbx_strand_id
1 'polypeptide(L)'
;MEAAYYEIDPSGQARCRLCPHHCHIAQGHRGRCQTRYYDGRNLQALNYGQCTAIALDPIEKKPLYRFHPGSAILSLGSWGCNFTCPFCQNWQISQQEAPFGN
;
A
#
# COMPACT_ATOMS: atom_id res chain seq x y z
N MET A 1 -9.32 9.39 1.70
CA MET A 1 -9.21 9.47 3.18
C MET A 1 -7.85 10.02 3.49
N GLU A 2 -7.76 10.99 4.39
CA GLU A 2 -6.47 11.53 4.83
C GLU A 2 -5.62 10.44 5.49
N ALA A 3 -4.36 10.37 5.09
CA ALA A 3 -3.38 9.41 5.58
C ALA A 3 -2.87 9.87 6.95
N ALA A 4 -2.57 8.93 7.84
CA ALA A 4 -1.90 9.23 9.09
C ALA A 4 -0.36 9.32 8.89
N TYR A 5 0.32 9.93 9.86
CA TYR A 5 1.78 9.95 10.00
C TYR A 5 2.51 10.67 8.85
N TYR A 6 2.12 11.92 8.58
CA TYR A 6 2.87 12.83 7.72
C TYR A 6 2.89 14.24 8.32
N GLU A 7 3.77 15.08 7.80
CA GLU A 7 3.80 16.52 8.07
C GLU A 7 3.94 17.26 6.73
N ILE A 8 3.46 18.49 6.66
CA ILE A 8 3.79 19.39 5.55
C ILE A 8 5.06 20.14 5.94
N ASP A 9 6.11 19.97 5.13
CA ASP A 9 7.39 20.63 5.37
C ASP A 9 7.36 22.12 4.95
N PRO A 10 8.37 22.93 5.33
CA PRO A 10 8.41 24.35 4.97
C PRO A 10 8.45 24.65 3.48
N SER A 11 8.77 23.67 2.63
CA SER A 11 8.73 23.80 1.17
C SER A 11 7.33 23.55 0.59
N GLY A 12 6.36 23.18 1.44
CA GLY A 12 5.00 22.86 1.08
C GLY A 12 4.80 21.42 0.63
N GLN A 13 5.80 20.54 0.76
CA GLN A 13 5.70 19.12 0.39
C GLN A 13 5.21 18.27 1.56
N ALA A 14 4.50 17.18 1.26
CA ALA A 14 4.11 16.21 2.28
C ALA A 14 5.25 15.23 2.56
N ARG A 15 5.80 15.26 3.76
CA ARG A 15 6.78 14.28 4.24
C ARG A 15 6.05 13.13 4.94
N CYS A 16 5.83 12.04 4.21
CA CYS A 16 5.19 10.82 4.71
C CYS A 16 6.16 10.02 5.58
N ARG A 17 5.78 9.64 6.80
CA ARG A 17 6.60 8.85 7.75
C ARG A 17 6.01 7.47 8.06
N LEU A 18 5.03 7.02 7.28
CA LEU A 18 4.34 5.75 7.49
C LEU A 18 5.25 4.52 7.29
N CYS A 19 6.29 4.65 6.46
CA CYS A 19 7.26 3.59 6.23
C CYS A 19 8.69 4.16 6.17
N PRO A 20 9.74 3.30 6.24
CA PRO A 20 11.13 3.73 6.30
C PRO A 20 11.66 4.53 5.10
N HIS A 21 10.88 4.68 4.01
CA HIS A 21 11.28 5.51 2.87
C HIS A 21 11.17 7.01 3.12
N HIS A 22 10.37 7.42 4.10
CA HIS A 22 10.16 8.83 4.45
C HIS A 22 9.88 9.74 3.24
N CYS A 23 9.05 9.30 2.27
CA CYS A 23 8.88 10.01 1.00
C CYS A 23 8.49 11.49 1.19
N HIS A 24 9.19 12.39 0.50
CA HIS A 24 8.80 13.78 0.27
C HIS A 24 7.97 13.83 -1.01
N ILE A 25 6.70 14.22 -0.88
CA ILE A 25 5.71 14.11 -1.94
C ILE A 25 5.25 15.52 -2.30
N ALA A 26 5.59 15.96 -3.51
CA ALA A 26 5.13 17.23 -4.06
C ALA A 26 3.63 17.18 -4.35
N GLN A 27 3.01 18.37 -4.45
CA GLN A 27 1.60 18.46 -4.83
C GLN A 27 1.37 17.75 -6.18
N GLY A 28 0.27 17.00 -6.27
CA GLY A 28 -0.10 16.25 -7.46
C GLY A 28 0.72 14.98 -7.68
N HIS A 29 1.61 14.61 -6.76
CA HIS A 29 2.46 13.42 -6.90
C HIS A 29 2.10 12.33 -5.90
N ARG A 30 2.60 11.12 -6.19
CA ARG A 30 2.46 9.94 -5.34
C ARG A 30 3.79 9.56 -4.69
N GLY A 31 3.72 9.01 -3.49
CA GLY A 31 4.86 8.36 -2.84
C GLY A 31 5.24 7.06 -3.54
N ARG A 32 6.40 6.49 -3.16
CA ARG A 32 6.96 5.26 -3.75
C ARG A 32 5.96 4.08 -3.82
N CYS A 33 5.08 3.97 -2.83
CA CYS A 33 4.09 2.90 -2.76
C CYS A 33 2.86 3.09 -3.66
N GLN A 34 2.82 4.15 -4.47
CA GLN A 34 1.73 4.51 -5.39
C GLN A 34 0.36 4.77 -4.75
N THR A 35 0.26 4.75 -3.41
CA THR A 35 -1.03 4.86 -2.69
C THR A 35 -1.09 6.00 -1.70
N ARG A 36 -0.04 6.83 -1.65
CA ARG A 36 0.00 8.08 -0.90
C ARG A 36 0.09 9.21 -1.89
N TYR A 37 -0.96 10.01 -2.00
CA TYR A 37 -1.07 11.10 -2.97
C TYR A 37 -1.23 12.42 -2.23
N TYR A 38 -0.44 13.44 -2.57
CA TYR A 38 -0.58 14.74 -1.93
C TYR A 38 -1.38 15.70 -2.81
N ASP A 39 -2.56 16.11 -2.35
CA ASP A 39 -3.46 17.00 -3.09
C ASP A 39 -3.12 18.50 -2.94
N GLY A 40 -2.07 18.82 -2.19
CA GLY A 40 -1.66 20.20 -1.87
C GLY A 40 -2.23 20.72 -0.55
N ARG A 41 -3.12 19.96 0.10
CA ARG A 41 -3.63 20.23 1.45
C ARG A 41 -3.28 19.08 2.37
N ASN A 42 -3.70 17.87 1.99
CA ASN A 42 -3.57 16.67 2.80
C ASN A 42 -2.96 15.52 2.00
N LEU A 43 -2.22 14.66 2.70
CA LEU A 43 -1.75 13.42 2.12
C LEU A 43 -2.91 12.41 2.14
N GLN A 44 -3.35 11.93 0.98
CA GLN A 44 -4.46 11.00 0.81
C GLN A 44 -3.96 9.56 0.75
N ALA A 45 -4.64 8.65 1.47
CA ALA A 45 -4.51 7.21 1.30
C ALA A 45 -5.48 6.72 0.20
N LEU A 46 -4.98 6.56 -1.02
CA LEU A 46 -5.78 6.16 -2.19
C LEU A 46 -6.29 4.72 -2.10
N ASN A 47 -5.58 3.85 -1.37
CA ASN A 47 -5.96 2.45 -1.20
C ASN A 47 -6.98 2.20 -0.09
N TYR A 48 -7.45 3.24 0.60
CA TYR A 48 -8.43 3.08 1.66
C TYR A 48 -9.76 2.53 1.11
N GLY A 49 -10.26 1.47 1.74
CA GLY A 49 -11.49 0.78 1.33
C GLY A 49 -11.37 -0.02 0.03
N GLN A 50 -10.17 -0.10 -0.57
CA GLN A 50 -9.96 -0.82 -1.84
C GLN A 50 -9.45 -2.24 -1.59
N CYS A 51 -10.05 -3.20 -2.29
CA CYS A 51 -9.67 -4.61 -2.27
C CYS A 51 -9.21 -5.03 -3.67
N THR A 52 -8.00 -5.59 -3.77
CA THR A 52 -7.43 -6.10 -5.04
C THR A 52 -7.60 -7.60 -5.20
N ALA A 53 -7.61 -8.33 -4.09
CA ALA A 53 -7.78 -9.77 -4.09
C ALA A 53 -8.36 -10.24 -2.76
N ILE A 54 -9.27 -11.19 -2.82
CA ILE A 54 -9.80 -11.93 -1.67
C ILE A 54 -9.79 -13.42 -2.03
N ALA A 55 -9.24 -14.26 -1.15
CA ALA A 55 -9.20 -15.69 -1.36
C ALA A 55 -9.30 -16.43 -0.02
N LEU A 56 -10.13 -17.47 0.01
CA LEU A 56 -10.17 -18.44 1.09
C LEU A 56 -9.41 -19.68 0.61
N ASP A 57 -8.25 -19.94 1.21
CA ASP A 57 -7.37 -21.05 0.84
C ASP A 57 -7.13 -21.96 2.05
N PRO A 58 -6.69 -23.22 1.87
CA PRO A 58 -6.11 -24.01 2.96
C PRO A 58 -4.84 -23.36 3.50
N ILE A 59 -4.59 -23.47 4.80
CA ILE A 59 -3.40 -22.89 5.44
C ILE A 59 -2.08 -23.41 4.85
N GLU A 60 -2.09 -24.64 4.30
CA GLU A 60 -0.94 -25.32 3.71
C GLU A 60 -0.38 -24.61 2.47
N LYS A 61 -1.15 -23.70 1.84
CA LYS A 61 -0.66 -22.85 0.74
C LYS A 61 0.32 -21.77 1.24
N LYS A 62 0.29 -21.43 2.53
CA LYS A 62 1.18 -20.41 3.12
C LYS A 62 2.48 -21.06 3.60
N PRO A 63 3.61 -20.33 3.61
CA PRO A 63 4.89 -20.85 4.06
C PRO A 63 4.97 -20.95 5.61
N LEU A 64 3.98 -21.59 6.24
CA LEU A 64 3.85 -21.74 7.69
C LEU A 64 3.70 -23.23 8.04
N TYR A 65 4.81 -23.88 8.37
CA TYR A 65 4.80 -25.30 8.74
C TYR A 65 4.18 -25.52 10.13
N ARG A 66 3.25 -26.48 10.25
CA ARG A 66 2.53 -26.83 11.49
C ARG A 66 1.67 -25.71 12.09
N PHE A 67 1.29 -24.72 11.30
CA PHE A 67 0.38 -23.67 11.76
C PHE A 67 -1.06 -24.06 11.41
N HIS A 68 -1.87 -24.44 12.41
CA HIS A 68 -3.28 -24.83 12.29
C HIS A 68 -3.63 -25.79 11.12
N PRO A 69 -3.05 -27.01 11.04
CA PRO A 69 -3.27 -27.92 9.91
C PRO A 69 -4.76 -28.19 9.61
N GLY A 70 -5.12 -28.23 8.32
CA GLY A 70 -6.47 -28.46 7.83
C GLY A 70 -7.43 -27.27 7.96
N SER A 71 -6.97 -26.13 8.50
CA SER A 71 -7.79 -24.92 8.62
C SER A 71 -7.83 -24.10 7.33
N ALA A 72 -8.87 -23.28 7.21
CA ALA A 72 -8.97 -22.27 6.16
C ALA A 72 -8.32 -20.95 6.61
N ILE A 73 -7.68 -20.26 5.67
CA ILE A 73 -7.12 -18.92 5.86
C ILE A 73 -7.69 -17.94 4.83
N LEU A 74 -8.11 -16.77 5.31
CA LEU A 74 -8.51 -15.66 4.48
C LEU A 74 -7.28 -14.83 4.09
N SER A 75 -7.04 -14.68 2.80
CA SER A 75 -6.08 -13.74 2.24
C SER A 75 -6.82 -12.54 1.67
N LEU A 76 -6.51 -11.35 2.16
CA LEU A 76 -7.07 -10.08 1.69
C LEU A 76 -5.93 -9.13 1.32
N GLY A 77 -6.00 -8.56 0.12
CA GLY A 77 -5.00 -7.63 -0.41
C GLY A 77 -5.62 -6.28 -0.79
N SER A 78 -4.83 -5.23 -0.65
CA SER A 78 -5.13 -3.90 -1.18
C SER A 78 -4.08 -3.49 -2.22
N TRP A 79 -4.16 -2.25 -2.70
CA TRP A 79 -3.18 -1.68 -3.62
C TRP A 79 -1.92 -1.22 -2.89
N GLY A 80 -0.80 -1.25 -3.61
CA GLY A 80 0.48 -0.65 -3.23
C GLY A 80 1.36 -1.52 -2.32
N CYS A 81 2.66 -1.33 -2.44
CA CYS A 81 3.69 -1.89 -1.57
C CYS A 81 4.84 -0.89 -1.45
N ASN A 82 5.45 -0.79 -0.27
CA ASN A 82 6.64 0.04 -0.09
C ASN A 82 7.91 -0.63 -0.66
N PHE A 83 7.87 -1.92 -1.00
CA PHE A 83 8.96 -2.64 -1.65
C PHE A 83 8.80 -2.69 -3.18
N THR A 84 9.93 -2.83 -3.88
CA THR A 84 10.00 -3.06 -5.33
C THR A 84 10.75 -4.36 -5.61
N CYS A 85 10.17 -5.48 -5.19
CA CYS A 85 10.82 -6.78 -5.30
C CYS A 85 10.99 -7.19 -6.77
N PRO A 86 12.18 -7.66 -7.20
CA PRO A 86 12.44 -8.02 -8.59
C PRO A 86 11.62 -9.22 -9.09
N PHE A 87 11.19 -10.09 -8.17
CA PHE A 87 10.40 -11.30 -8.47
C PHE A 87 9.00 -11.24 -7.86
N CYS A 88 8.41 -10.04 -7.77
CA CYS A 88 7.09 -9.88 -7.18
C CYS A 88 6.01 -10.49 -8.09
N GLN A 89 5.37 -11.58 -7.64
CA GLN A 89 4.23 -12.16 -8.36
C GLN A 89 3.01 -11.23 -8.38
N ASN A 90 2.90 -10.35 -7.40
CA ASN A 90 1.80 -9.38 -7.26
C ASN A 90 2.17 -7.99 -7.81
N TRP A 91 3.18 -7.87 -8.68
CA TRP A 91 3.70 -6.58 -9.13
C TRP A 91 2.61 -5.68 -9.75
N GLN A 92 1.65 -6.27 -10.46
CA GLN A 92 0.55 -5.55 -11.10
C GLN A 92 -0.32 -4.77 -10.12
N ILE A 93 -0.48 -5.24 -8.88
CA ILE A 93 -1.29 -4.58 -7.85
C ILE A 93 -0.47 -3.87 -6.78
N SER A 94 0.81 -4.20 -6.66
CA SER A 94 1.71 -3.65 -5.64
C SER A 94 2.56 -2.48 -6.14
N GLN A 95 2.84 -2.41 -7.44
CA GLN A 95 3.77 -1.46 -8.04
C GLN A 95 3.14 -0.56 -9.10
N GLN A 96 1.90 -0.81 -9.49
CA GLN A 96 1.14 0.06 -10.39
C GLN A 96 0.27 1.04 -9.62
N GLU A 97 -0.20 2.05 -10.33
CA GLU A 97 -1.16 3.02 -9.82
C GLU A 97 -2.52 2.33 -9.61
N ALA A 98 -3.15 2.60 -8.47
CA ALA A 98 -4.53 2.16 -8.28
C ALA A 98 -5.41 2.89 -9.30
N PRO A 99 -6.34 2.19 -9.99
CA PRO A 99 -7.23 2.81 -10.97
C PRO A 99 -8.32 3.69 -10.34
N PHE A 100 -8.27 3.89 -9.03
CA PHE A 100 -9.25 4.62 -8.25
C PHE A 100 -8.53 5.71 -7.46
N GLY A 101 -8.85 6.97 -7.75
CA GLY A 101 -8.17 8.15 -7.21
C GLY A 101 -7.54 8.97 -8.34
N ASN A 102 -8.03 10.19 -8.50
CA ASN A 102 -7.61 11.16 -9.51
C ASN A 102 -6.09 11.34 -9.59
#